data_AF-K1Z6S4-F1
#
_entry.id   AF-K1Z6S4-F1
#
_cell.length_a   1.000
_cell.length_b   1.000
_cell.length_c   1.000
_cell.angle_alpha   90.00
_cell.angle_beta   90.00
_cell.angle_gamma   90.00
#
_symmetry.space_group_name_H-M   'P 1'
#
loop_
_entity.id
_entity.type
_entity.pdbx_description
1 polymer ?
#
loop_
_entity_poly.entity_id
_entity_poly.type
_entity_poly.pdbx_seq_one_letter_code
_entity_poly.pdbx_strand_id
1 'polypeptide(L)'
;LFTGYILRGDNTGTSAGMIAENIINTIPLLGQMLDDLFFSISGSGLRKVYVHHVITFDFFLLLCAWSHLRIYRVNVQDHKVLIAAMLIFSIFVSAPLEPEHLGTTYIAGPWFFLGLQELLRYIHPFLAGVAMPGIFLIALLAAHPGGGKKSIFLWVMALLLGANAVLSCVAWLR
;
A
#
# COMPACT_ATOMS: atom_id res chain seq x y z
N LEU A 1 -6.87 0.69 -1.27
CA LEU A 1 -6.29 1.04 0.06
C LEU A 1 -5.34 2.24 -0.03
N PHE A 2 -4.19 2.15 -0.70
CA PHE A 2 -3.20 3.25 -0.72
C PHE A 2 -3.70 4.56 -1.36
N THR A 3 -4.32 4.52 -2.54
CA THR A 3 -4.83 5.74 -3.18
C THR A 3 -5.95 6.42 -2.40
N GLY A 4 -6.76 5.66 -1.65
CA GLY A 4 -7.74 6.24 -0.73
C GLY A 4 -7.10 6.92 0.47
N TYR A 5 -5.95 6.42 0.93
CA TYR A 5 -5.16 7.05 2.00
C TYR A 5 -4.59 8.41 1.56
N ILE A 6 -4.18 8.55 0.30
CA ILE A 6 -3.75 9.84 -0.27
C ILE A 6 -4.92 10.85 -0.31
N LEU A 7 -6.13 10.37 -0.62
CA LEU A 7 -7.33 11.21 -0.74
C LEU A 7 -7.93 11.68 0.60
N ARG A 8 -7.26 11.38 1.71
CA ARG A 8 -7.71 11.70 3.06
C ARG A 8 -7.80 13.20 3.35
N GLY A 9 -7.04 14.01 2.61
CA GLY A 9 -7.02 15.47 2.78
C GLY A 9 -6.38 15.92 4.08
N ASP A 10 -5.38 15.18 4.56
CA ASP A 10 -4.62 15.46 5.78
C ASP A 10 -3.10 15.39 5.48
N ASN A 11 -2.25 15.76 6.44
CA ASN A 11 -0.80 15.87 6.22
C ASN A 11 -0.17 14.51 5.86
N THR A 12 -0.67 13.44 6.47
CA THR A 12 -0.23 12.06 6.21
C THR A 12 -0.54 11.61 4.78
N GLY A 13 -1.75 11.90 4.29
CA GLY A 13 -2.17 11.57 2.93
C GLY A 13 -1.40 12.35 1.88
N THR A 14 -1.20 13.65 2.09
CA THR A 14 -0.42 14.52 1.19
C THR A 14 1.04 14.05 1.10
N SER A 15 1.67 13.78 2.25
CA SER A 15 3.04 13.27 2.30
C SER A 15 3.19 11.91 1.63
N ALA A 16 2.24 10.99 1.85
CA ALA A 16 2.22 9.68 1.20
C ALA A 16 2.11 9.80 -0.33
N GLY A 17 1.31 10.75 -0.83
CA GLY A 17 1.20 11.06 -2.25
C GLY A 17 2.52 11.53 -2.86
N MET A 18 3.17 12.51 -2.22
CA MET A 18 4.46 13.03 -2.68
C MET A 18 5.55 11.95 -2.67
N ILE A 19 5.59 11.10 -1.65
CA ILE A 19 6.54 9.98 -1.59
C ILE A 19 6.30 9.00 -2.74
N ALA A 20 5.04 8.66 -3.03
CA ALA A 20 4.72 7.75 -4.14
C ALA A 20 5.07 8.32 -5.51
N GLU A 21 4.75 9.59 -5.77
CA GLU A 21 5.14 10.30 -7.01
C GLU A 21 6.66 10.27 -7.20
N ASN A 22 7.43 10.55 -6.15
CA ASN A 22 8.90 10.49 -6.21
C ASN A 22 9.44 9.07 -6.45
N ILE A 23 8.87 8.05 -5.79
CA ILE A 23 9.28 6.65 -6.01
C ILE A 23 9.02 6.24 -7.46
N ILE A 24 7.86 6.56 -8.03
CA ILE A 24 7.52 6.22 -9.41
C ILE A 24 8.47 6.89 -10.39
N ASN A 25 8.78 8.16 -10.16
CA ASN A 25 9.74 8.89 -10.99
C ASN A 25 11.18 8.35 -10.92
N THR A 26 11.49 7.45 -9.98
CA THR A 26 12.79 6.74 -9.98
C THR A 26 12.86 5.56 -10.97
N ILE A 27 11.73 5.14 -11.54
CA ILE A 27 11.69 4.03 -12.49
C ILE A 27 12.28 4.52 -13.83
N PRO A 28 13.37 3.91 -14.32
CA PRO A 28 13.98 4.32 -15.58
C PRO A 28 13.01 4.10 -16.74
N LEU A 29 12.99 5.05 -17.69
CA LEU A 29 12.18 5.05 -18.91
C LEU A 29 10.66 5.21 -18.70
N LEU A 30 10.08 4.54 -17.70
CA LEU A 30 8.64 4.48 -17.48
C LEU A 30 8.12 5.43 -16.39
N GLY A 31 8.99 5.97 -15.53
CA GLY A 31 8.58 6.74 -14.36
C GLY A 31 7.65 7.90 -14.68
N GLN A 32 8.05 8.79 -15.60
CA GLN A 32 7.24 9.95 -16.00
C GLN A 32 5.90 9.54 -16.61
N MET A 33 5.88 8.52 -17.47
CA MET A 33 4.64 8.02 -18.09
C MET A 33 3.67 7.49 -17.03
N LEU A 34 4.18 6.74 -16.05
CA LEU A 34 3.37 6.18 -14.96
C LEU A 34 2.88 7.27 -14.00
N ASP A 35 3.72 8.25 -13.70
CA ASP A 35 3.34 9.41 -12.90
C ASP A 35 2.23 10.21 -13.58
N ASP A 36 2.40 10.54 -14.85
CA ASP A 36 1.40 11.24 -15.66
C ASP A 36 0.09 10.47 -15.77
N LEU A 37 0.14 9.14 -15.81
CA LEU A 37 -1.06 8.32 -15.83
C LEU A 37 -1.78 8.31 -14.48
N PHE A 38 -1.06 8.05 -13.38
CA PHE A 38 -1.69 7.68 -12.11
C PHE A 38 -1.70 8.78 -11.04
N PHE A 39 -0.61 9.54 -10.90
CA PHE A 39 -0.39 10.44 -9.76
C PHE A 39 -0.37 11.89 -10.22
N SER A 40 0.73 12.38 -10.81
CA SER A 40 0.88 13.74 -11.32
C SER A 40 0.27 14.76 -10.34
N ILE A 41 0.59 14.56 -9.06
CA ILE A 41 0.00 15.27 -7.93
C ILE A 41 0.50 16.71 -7.96
N SER A 42 1.78 16.88 -8.26
CA SER A 42 2.42 18.19 -8.39
C SER A 42 1.80 19.07 -9.50
N GLY A 43 1.26 18.46 -10.57
CA GLY A 43 0.69 19.18 -11.71
C GLY A 43 -0.85 19.26 -11.74
N SER A 44 -1.54 18.19 -11.34
CA SER A 44 -3.00 18.05 -11.47
C SER A 44 -3.73 17.89 -10.15
N GLY A 45 -3.01 17.97 -9.03
CA GLY A 45 -3.52 17.72 -7.69
C GLY A 45 -4.04 16.29 -7.53
N LEU A 46 -5.06 16.11 -6.68
CA LEU A 46 -5.61 14.80 -6.37
C LEU A 46 -6.59 14.24 -7.41
N ARG A 47 -6.84 14.96 -8.52
CA ARG A 47 -7.89 14.59 -9.48
C ARG A 47 -7.64 13.22 -10.12
N LYS A 48 -6.42 12.94 -10.56
CA LYS A 48 -6.08 11.64 -11.19
C LYS A 48 -6.16 10.50 -10.18
N VAL A 49 -5.60 10.71 -8.99
CA VAL A 49 -5.68 9.76 -7.87
C VAL A 49 -7.14 9.44 -7.53
N TYR A 50 -8.02 10.45 -7.50
CA TYR A 50 -9.45 10.29 -7.25
C TYR A 50 -10.14 9.43 -8.32
N VAL A 51 -9.94 9.75 -9.60
CA VAL A 51 -10.54 8.98 -10.71
C VAL A 51 -10.07 7.52 -10.68
N HIS A 52 -8.77 7.29 -10.49
CA HIS A 52 -8.24 5.94 -10.42
C HIS A 52 -8.71 5.19 -9.18
N HIS A 53 -8.84 5.85 -8.03
CA HIS A 53 -9.32 5.23 -6.80
C HIS A 53 -10.78 4.76 -6.94
N VAL A 54 -11.68 5.65 -7.36
CA VAL A 54 -13.14 5.38 -7.38
C VAL A 54 -13.58 4.51 -8.55
N ILE A 55 -12.89 4.61 -9.71
CA ILE A 55 -13.33 3.93 -10.93
C ILE A 55 -12.33 2.84 -11.32
N THR A 56 -11.12 3.22 -11.73
CA THR A 56 -10.20 2.30 -12.42
C THR A 56 -9.79 1.12 -11.55
N PHE A 57 -9.34 1.38 -10.32
CA PHE A 57 -8.84 0.33 -9.43
C PHE A 57 -9.95 -0.52 -8.83
N ASP A 58 -11.10 0.08 -8.50
CA ASP A 58 -12.25 -0.68 -7.97
C ASP A 58 -12.86 -1.60 -9.05
N PHE A 59 -12.99 -1.10 -10.28
CA PHE A 59 -13.41 -1.92 -11.42
C PHE A 59 -12.42 -3.06 -11.71
N PHE A 60 -11.12 -2.75 -11.72
CA PHE A 60 -10.09 -3.76 -11.96
C PHE A 60 -10.05 -4.82 -10.83
N LEU A 61 -10.17 -4.39 -9.58
CA LEU A 61 -10.25 -5.30 -8.43
C LEU A 61 -11.46 -6.23 -8.56
N LEU A 62 -12.63 -5.71 -8.91
CA LEU A 62 -13.83 -6.51 -9.12
C LEU A 62 -13.64 -7.52 -10.26
N LEU A 63 -13.04 -7.10 -11.37
CA LEU A 63 -12.75 -7.97 -12.51
C LEU A 63 -11.81 -9.12 -12.11
N CYS A 64 -10.71 -8.82 -11.42
CA CYS A 64 -9.75 -9.82 -10.96
C CYS A 64 -10.33 -10.75 -9.88
N ALA A 65 -11.13 -10.20 -8.95
CA ALA A 65 -11.76 -10.97 -7.88
C ALA A 65 -13.01 -11.73 -8.33
N TRP A 66 -13.53 -11.48 -9.55
CA TRP A 66 -14.80 -12.04 -10.03
C TRP A 66 -14.84 -13.57 -9.99
N SER A 67 -13.75 -14.23 -10.37
CA SER A 67 -13.64 -15.69 -10.31
C SER A 67 -13.76 -16.19 -8.86
N HIS A 68 -13.09 -15.51 -7.93
CA HIS A 68 -13.09 -15.85 -6.50
C HIS A 68 -14.47 -15.62 -5.86
N LEU A 69 -15.10 -14.47 -6.11
CA LEU A 69 -16.40 -14.11 -5.55
C LEU A 69 -17.54 -15.05 -6.01
N ARG A 70 -17.42 -15.65 -7.19
CA ARG A 70 -18.40 -16.65 -7.68
C ARG A 70 -18.26 -18.00 -6.99
N ILE A 71 -17.04 -18.38 -6.60
CA ILE A 71 -16.76 -19.66 -5.92
C ILE A 71 -17.09 -19.54 -4.43
N TYR A 72 -16.64 -18.46 -3.78
CA TYR A 72 -16.84 -18.22 -2.37
C TYR A 72 -17.95 -17.19 -2.15
N ARG A 73 -19.17 -17.68 -1.93
CA ARG A 73 -20.30 -16.83 -1.56
C ARG A 73 -20.27 -16.55 -0.06
N VAL A 74 -20.08 -15.28 0.30
CA VAL A 74 -20.13 -14.81 1.69
C VAL A 74 -21.57 -14.53 2.08
N ASN A 75 -22.08 -15.19 3.11
CA ASN A 75 -23.36 -14.85 3.73
C ASN A 75 -23.13 -13.85 4.88
N VAL A 76 -23.80 -12.70 4.80
CA VAL A 76 -23.71 -11.64 5.83
C VAL A 76 -24.18 -12.16 7.20
N GLN A 77 -25.09 -13.14 7.22
CA GLN A 77 -25.63 -13.68 8.45
C GLN A 77 -24.58 -14.39 9.32
N ASP A 78 -23.56 -14.99 8.69
CA ASP A 78 -22.49 -15.70 9.39
C ASP A 78 -21.49 -14.73 10.05
N HIS A 79 -21.52 -13.45 9.70
CA HIS A 79 -20.53 -12.44 10.08
C HIS A 79 -21.13 -11.29 10.92
N LYS A 80 -22.35 -11.43 11.43
CA LYS A 80 -23.06 -10.37 12.18
C LYS A 80 -22.25 -9.83 13.36
N VAL A 81 -21.60 -10.71 14.12
CA VAL A 81 -20.80 -10.32 15.29
C VAL A 81 -19.62 -9.43 14.87
N LEU A 82 -18.90 -9.82 13.81
CA LEU A 82 -17.78 -9.04 13.28
C LEU A 82 -18.24 -7.67 12.75
N ILE A 83 -19.34 -7.65 11.99
CA ILE A 83 -19.91 -6.41 11.45
C ILE A 83 -20.34 -5.49 12.61
N ALA A 84 -21.05 -6.02 13.60
CA ALA A 84 -21.47 -5.24 14.77
C ALA A 84 -20.27 -4.71 15.56
N ALA A 85 -19.26 -5.55 15.81
CA ALA A 85 -18.03 -5.14 16.48
C ALA A 85 -17.30 -4.02 15.71
N MET A 86 -17.25 -4.10 14.39
CA MET A 86 -16.65 -3.07 13.55
C MET A 86 -17.42 -1.75 13.59
N LEU A 87 -18.76 -1.80 13.49
CA LEU A 87 -19.59 -0.60 13.60
C LEU A 87 -19.50 0.05 14.97
N ILE A 88 -19.52 -0.75 16.05
CA ILE A 88 -19.32 -0.28 17.42
C ILE A 88 -17.95 0.38 17.56
N PHE A 89 -16.89 -0.28 17.08
CA PHE A 89 -15.54 0.28 17.08
C PHE A 89 -15.49 1.64 16.37
N SER A 90 -16.10 1.78 15.20
CA SER A 90 -16.12 3.04 14.45
C SER A 90 -16.90 4.18 15.12
N ILE A 91 -17.82 3.88 16.03
CA ILE A 91 -18.52 4.90 16.83
C ILE A 91 -17.60 5.44 17.94
N PHE A 92 -16.83 4.57 18.59
CA PHE A 92 -16.04 4.93 19.76
C PHE A 92 -14.59 5.33 19.44
N VAL A 93 -14.06 4.89 18.31
CA VAL A 93 -12.66 5.15 17.93
C VAL A 93 -12.66 6.06 16.70
N SER A 94 -12.29 7.32 16.93
CA SER A 94 -12.12 8.31 15.88
C SER A 94 -11.01 7.91 14.91
N ALA A 95 -11.20 8.26 13.64
CA ALA A 95 -10.14 8.11 12.64
C ALA A 95 -8.93 9.00 13.02
N PRO A 96 -7.69 8.48 12.99
CA PRO A 96 -6.50 9.23 13.42
C PRO A 96 -6.06 10.23 12.34
N LEU A 97 -6.81 11.32 12.16
CA LEU A 97 -6.57 12.35 11.14
C LEU A 97 -5.51 13.34 11.66
N GLU A 98 -4.47 13.60 10.89
CA GLU A 98 -3.41 14.55 11.26
C GLU A 98 -3.55 15.86 10.47
N PRO A 99 -4.05 16.95 11.08
CA PRO A 99 -4.18 18.22 10.40
C PRO A 99 -2.81 18.77 9.99
N GLU A 100 -2.79 19.64 8.98
CA GLU A 100 -1.55 20.24 8.49
C GLU A 100 -0.91 21.13 9.56
N HIS A 101 0.37 20.85 9.84
CA HIS A 101 1.18 21.60 10.79
C HIS A 101 2.50 22.01 10.13
N LEU A 102 2.84 23.29 10.21
CA LEU A 102 4.12 23.79 9.72
C LEU A 102 5.24 23.31 10.65
N GLY A 103 6.32 22.77 10.09
CA GLY A 103 7.51 22.36 10.84
C GLY A 103 7.50 20.91 11.33
N THR A 104 6.53 20.07 10.96
CA THR A 104 6.61 18.62 11.22
C THR A 104 7.67 17.96 10.34
N THR A 105 8.72 17.45 10.95
CA THR A 105 9.86 16.80 10.25
C THR A 105 9.70 15.29 10.10
N TYR A 106 8.80 14.69 10.88
CA TYR A 106 8.50 13.27 10.86
C TYR A 106 6.99 13.06 10.77
N ILE A 107 6.56 12.32 9.75
CA ILE A 107 5.17 11.89 9.58
C ILE A 107 5.23 10.38 9.37
N ALA A 108 4.62 9.64 10.29
CA ALA A 108 4.51 8.18 10.16
C ALA A 108 3.49 7.87 9.06
N GLY A 109 3.88 7.01 8.14
CA GLY A 109 3.00 6.42 7.15
C GLY A 109 2.04 5.42 7.81
N PRO A 110 1.09 4.87 7.04
CA PRO A 110 0.16 3.90 7.59
C PRO A 110 0.91 2.64 8.05
N TRP A 111 0.40 1.99 9.10
CA TRP A 111 1.06 0.86 9.77
C TRP A 111 1.50 -0.27 8.82
N PHE A 112 0.76 -0.50 7.72
CA PHE A 112 1.08 -1.51 6.71
C PHE A 112 2.21 -1.11 5.74
N PHE A 113 2.69 0.13 5.78
CA PHE A 113 3.84 0.62 5.03
C PHE A 113 5.02 1.08 5.91
N LEU A 114 4.95 0.94 7.24
CA LEU A 114 6.01 1.42 8.15
C LEU A 114 7.38 0.83 7.84
N GLY A 115 7.47 -0.49 7.61
CA GLY A 115 8.75 -1.13 7.26
C GLY A 115 9.33 -0.62 5.94
N LEU A 116 8.47 -0.37 4.94
CA LEU A 116 8.89 0.22 3.67
C LEU A 116 9.34 1.67 3.82
N GLN A 117 8.61 2.47 4.60
CA GLN A 117 8.99 3.84 4.91
C GLN A 117 10.34 3.91 5.62
N GLU A 118 10.57 3.03 6.58
CA GLU A 118 11.83 2.96 7.32
C GLU A 118 12.97 2.54 6.40
N LEU A 119 12.73 1.58 5.50
CA LEU A 119 13.68 1.21 4.46
C LEU A 119 14.09 2.39 3.57
N LEU A 120 13.14 3.24 3.17
CA LEU A 120 13.38 4.43 2.36
C LEU A 120 14.32 5.45 3.02
N ARG A 121 14.53 5.39 4.35
CA ARG A 121 15.50 6.25 5.03
C ARG A 121 16.96 5.82 4.79
N TYR A 122 17.18 4.54 4.52
CA TYR A 122 18.54 3.96 4.50
C TYR A 122 19.04 3.63 3.09
N ILE A 123 18.13 3.39 2.13
CA ILE A 123 18.51 2.98 0.77
C ILE A 123 17.80 3.82 -0.30
N HIS A 124 18.35 3.77 -1.52
CA HIS A 124 17.83 4.53 -2.66
C HIS A 124 16.33 4.22 -2.94
N PRO A 125 15.48 5.23 -3.25
CA PRO A 125 14.04 5.04 -3.38
C PRO A 125 13.61 3.99 -4.41
N PHE A 126 14.35 3.86 -5.51
CA PHE A 126 14.10 2.78 -6.48
C PHE A 126 14.24 1.39 -5.84
N LEU A 127 15.29 1.17 -5.05
CA LEU A 127 15.55 -0.14 -4.45
C LEU A 127 14.51 -0.46 -3.37
N ALA A 128 14.22 0.51 -2.50
CA ALA A 128 13.22 0.35 -1.46
C ALA A 128 11.80 0.24 -2.03
N GLY A 129 11.36 1.23 -2.80
CA GLY A 129 9.98 1.41 -3.22
C GLY A 129 9.57 0.61 -4.45
N VAL A 130 10.51 0.16 -5.28
CA VAL A 130 10.21 -0.57 -6.53
C VAL A 130 10.81 -1.97 -6.49
N ALA A 131 12.14 -2.10 -6.31
CA ALA A 131 12.82 -3.38 -6.45
C ALA A 131 12.41 -4.37 -5.35
N MET A 132 12.40 -3.98 -4.07
CA MET A 132 12.07 -4.88 -2.97
C MET A 132 10.62 -5.42 -3.05
N PRO A 133 9.58 -4.59 -3.23
CA PRO A 133 8.23 -5.08 -3.52
C PRO A 133 8.16 -5.92 -4.80
N GLY A 134 8.88 -5.54 -5.85
CA GLY A 134 8.95 -6.30 -7.10
C GLY A 134 9.52 -7.70 -6.92
N ILE A 135 10.60 -7.85 -6.16
CA ILE A 135 11.19 -9.16 -5.83
C ILE A 135 10.19 -10.00 -5.03
N PHE A 136 9.48 -9.39 -4.07
CA PHE A 136 8.43 -10.10 -3.32
C PHE A 136 7.33 -10.63 -4.23
N LEU A 137 6.83 -9.81 -5.17
CA LEU A 137 5.80 -10.22 -6.13
C LEU A 137 6.29 -11.32 -7.08
N ILE A 138 7.53 -11.21 -7.58
CA ILE A 138 8.14 -12.25 -8.43
C ILE A 138 8.26 -13.56 -7.65
N ALA A 139 8.73 -13.52 -6.40
CA ALA A 139 8.82 -14.70 -5.55
C ALA A 139 7.44 -15.32 -5.28
N LEU A 140 6.41 -14.51 -5.03
CA LEU A 140 5.03 -14.96 -4.84
C LEU A 140 4.51 -15.69 -6.09
N LEU A 141 4.70 -15.12 -7.28
CA LEU A 141 4.28 -15.75 -8.54
C LEU A 141 5.07 -17.04 -8.83
N ALA A 142 6.36 -17.07 -8.51
CA ALA A 142 7.22 -18.24 -8.70
C ALA A 142 6.99 -19.35 -7.66
N ALA A 143 6.36 -19.05 -6.53
CA ALA A 143 6.04 -20.00 -5.45
C ALA A 143 4.80 -20.87 -5.73
N HIS A 144 4.37 -20.98 -7.00
CA HIS A 144 3.16 -21.70 -7.36
C HIS A 144 3.18 -23.19 -6.90
N PRO A 145 2.02 -23.76 -6.58
CA PRO A 145 1.92 -25.19 -6.23
C PRO A 145 2.48 -26.08 -7.34
N GLY A 146 3.29 -27.07 -6.98
CA GLY A 146 3.90 -28.02 -7.92
C GLY A 146 5.29 -27.62 -8.47
N GLY A 147 5.78 -26.41 -8.18
CA GLY A 147 7.13 -25.99 -8.59
C GLY A 147 8.24 -26.68 -7.76
N GLY A 148 9.22 -27.29 -8.43
CA GLY A 148 10.34 -27.98 -7.77
C GLY A 148 11.23 -27.08 -6.90
N LYS A 149 11.19 -25.75 -7.11
CA LYS A 149 11.94 -24.75 -6.34
C LYS A 149 11.08 -23.91 -5.39
N LYS A 150 9.82 -24.29 -5.13
CA LYS A 150 8.89 -23.50 -4.28
C LYS A 150 9.46 -23.12 -2.93
N SER A 151 10.24 -24.03 -2.31
CA SER A 151 10.83 -23.81 -0.99
C SER A 151 11.75 -22.59 -0.96
N ILE A 152 12.54 -22.39 -2.03
CA ILE A 152 13.45 -21.25 -2.14
C ILE A 152 12.66 -19.94 -2.17
N PHE A 153 11.62 -19.86 -3.00
CA PHE A 153 10.80 -18.65 -3.10
C PHE A 153 10.03 -18.35 -1.82
N LEU A 154 9.55 -19.38 -1.11
CA LEU A 154 8.94 -19.20 0.20
C LEU A 154 9.93 -18.68 1.24
N TRP A 155 11.18 -19.16 1.24
CA TRP A 155 12.23 -18.63 2.11
C TRP A 155 12.59 -17.18 1.78
N VAL A 156 12.66 -16.83 0.48
CA VAL A 156 12.86 -15.43 0.05
C VAL A 156 11.72 -14.54 0.55
N MET A 157 10.47 -14.95 0.38
CA MET A 157 9.32 -14.20 0.88
C MET A 157 9.34 -14.09 2.41
N ALA A 158 9.64 -15.18 3.12
CA ALA A 158 9.73 -15.17 4.58
C ALA A 158 10.82 -14.21 5.07
N LEU A 159 11.98 -14.18 4.41
CA LEU A 159 13.07 -13.26 4.72
C LEU A 159 12.63 -11.80 4.48
N LEU A 160 11.99 -11.50 3.35
CA LEU A 160 11.51 -10.15 3.05
C LEU A 160 10.43 -9.68 4.04
N LEU A 161 9.51 -10.57 4.43
CA LEU A 161 8.49 -10.27 5.45
C LEU A 161 9.12 -10.09 6.83
N GLY A 162 10.11 -10.91 7.19
CA GLY A 162 10.86 -10.78 8.42
C GLY A 162 11.61 -9.45 8.50
N ALA A 163 12.30 -9.07 7.41
CA ALA A 163 12.95 -7.76 7.31
C ALA A 163 11.94 -6.61 7.43
N ASN A 164 10.80 -6.68 6.73
CA ASN A 164 9.74 -5.68 6.83
C ASN A 164 9.17 -5.58 8.25
N ALA A 165 9.00 -6.70 8.95
CA ALA A 165 8.53 -6.70 10.33
C ALA A 165 9.55 -6.04 11.27
N VAL A 166 10.84 -6.38 11.16
CA VAL A 166 11.90 -5.74 11.95
C VAL A 166 11.94 -4.23 11.71
N LEU A 167 11.90 -3.80 10.45
CA LEU A 167 11.89 -2.38 10.10
C LEU A 167 10.62 -1.68 10.61
N SER A 168 9.47 -2.34 10.56
CA SER A 168 8.22 -1.80 11.12
C SER A 168 8.33 -1.63 12.64
N CYS A 169 8.97 -2.57 13.34
CA CYS A 169 9.24 -2.43 14.78
C CYS A 169 10.20 -1.26 15.06
N VAL A 170 11.26 -1.09 14.27
CA VAL A 170 12.19 0.04 14.41
C VAL A 170 11.46 1.37 14.19
N ALA A 171 10.61 1.44 13.17
CA ALA A 171 9.80 2.62 12.86
C ALA A 171 8.81 2.95 13.99
N TRP A 172 8.23 1.93 14.62
CA TRP A 172 7.28 2.08 15.72
C TRP A 172 7.93 2.55 17.02
N LEU A 173 9.18 2.15 17.28
CA LEU A 173 9.93 2.49 18.50
C LEU A 173 10.61 3.87 18.45
N ARG A 174 10.55 4.56 17.31
CA ARG A 174 11.14 5.88 17.10
C ARG A 174 10.12 6.98 17.33
#